data_AF-A0A2Z4FPA8-F1
#
_entry.id   AF-A0A2Z4FPA8-F1
#
_cell.length_a   1.000
_cell.length_b   1.000
_cell.length_c   1.000
_cell.angle_alpha   90.00
_cell.angle_beta   90.00
_cell.angle_gamma   90.00
#
_symmetry.space_group_name_H-M   'P 1'
#
loop_
_entity.id
_entity.type
_entity.pdbx_description
1 polymer ?
#
loop_
_entity_poly.entity_id
_entity_poly.type
_entity_poly.pdbx_seq_one_letter_code
_entity_poly.pdbx_strand_id
1 'polypeptide(L)'
;MGCLLLLSSACGSGDSEQSNSEFDLIDHIDLNEAELPDAGERDVELEDAGPDATKPDSGPGGVDLGEACGDDEECNFGRCIDDPGFVGGYCSTPDACEFDDQCPEGSTCFQDGETNFCGARCEATSDCRDGYSCQESSASPFKACAPIPNTPSEGAVDGAACDSDSDCAGSYCLKDPEWPGGYCTTVDCQTYVDCARGPDEANNRCLQQPGGTNFCVRMCQRSADCREDYVCSPVGGGQGFCSPDPQADFAPEGLEDYPFDITCGLEAENNRIHIDYEIAADTTSYMITPFALDRKSIRIASTTLPDSGQIDFSGANDFQTVPALLFDYVNPTLTPPVAQMADQLQSGAHTLQVRTDSTDLCYYVLEENSPGVSIDFNIYLVGIGLSAEQAETDPNLQAMLDHFDAVYAQFGVTTGEVRYHEITGDDADAYQIVRTELDLQKLVSLSTLPEGGYDAALSANVFFVRGMQLGGGGGGAIGVSQGLPGAAALHGTPSSGVIFTSEYLGMQFQGEQGSVVNGNEFTGIVMAHEVGHYLGLFHTSEQYGQGFDPVLDTPRCTRPSDFPDNCPDINNLMFPLAGISHTELTPGQIFTLQANPLTKD
;
A
#
# COMPACT_ATOMS: atom_id res chain seq x y z
N MET A 1 6.01 -1.90 10.96
CA MET A 1 7.23 -2.16 10.18
C MET A 1 7.19 -1.30 8.92
N GLY A 2 7.17 0.03 9.09
CA GLY A 2 7.28 0.99 8.00
C GLY A 2 8.75 1.06 7.63
N CYS A 3 9.08 0.59 6.44
CA CYS A 3 10.42 0.16 6.10
C CYS A 3 10.99 0.96 4.94
N LEU A 4 11.26 2.24 5.21
CA LEU A 4 12.57 2.85 4.89
C LEU A 4 13.73 2.18 5.70
N LEU A 5 13.51 0.97 6.23
CA LEU A 5 14.44 0.14 7.00
C LEU A 5 15.10 -0.95 6.12
N LEU A 6 14.92 -0.92 4.79
CA LEU A 6 15.50 -1.91 3.86
C LEU A 6 16.93 -1.59 3.34
N LEU A 7 17.55 -0.48 3.73
CA LEU A 7 18.91 -0.14 3.25
C LEU A 7 20.07 -0.64 4.13
N SER A 8 19.79 -1.47 5.15
CA SER A 8 20.84 -2.06 6.01
C SER A 8 21.76 -3.08 5.31
N SER A 9 21.48 -3.47 4.05
CA SER A 9 22.32 -4.44 3.32
C SER A 9 23.36 -3.81 2.37
N ALA A 10 23.35 -2.49 2.17
CA ALA A 10 24.37 -1.80 1.37
C ALA A 10 25.58 -1.32 2.21
N CYS A 11 25.46 -1.29 3.54
CA CYS A 11 26.50 -0.79 4.43
C CYS A 11 26.79 -1.75 5.59
N GLY A 12 27.82 -2.59 5.45
CA GLY A 12 28.62 -3.10 6.58
C GLY A 12 28.05 -4.26 7.40
N SER A 13 28.67 -5.43 7.25
CA SER A 13 28.48 -6.64 8.07
C SER A 13 28.91 -6.49 9.54
N GLY A 14 28.10 -6.95 10.50
CA GLY A 14 28.55 -7.27 11.86
C GLY A 14 27.46 -7.42 12.96
N ASP A 15 27.14 -8.67 13.30
CA ASP A 15 26.57 -9.27 14.52
C ASP A 15 25.96 -8.44 15.68
N SER A 16 24.65 -8.69 15.91
CA SER A 16 23.95 -9.07 17.17
C SER A 16 23.95 -8.19 18.44
N GLU A 17 22.78 -7.77 18.93
CA GLU A 17 21.99 -8.35 20.05
C GLU A 17 20.90 -7.38 20.57
N GLN A 18 19.81 -7.94 21.09
CA GLN A 18 18.54 -7.32 21.53
C GLN A 18 18.64 -6.36 22.73
N SER A 19 17.78 -5.35 22.78
CA SER A 19 17.09 -4.97 24.03
C SER A 19 15.76 -4.25 23.79
N ASN A 20 14.68 -4.82 24.32
CA ASN A 20 13.36 -4.20 24.44
C ASN A 20 13.39 -3.03 25.44
N SER A 21 12.76 -1.91 25.10
CA SER A 21 12.15 -1.00 26.07
C SER A 21 10.93 -0.31 25.45
N GLU A 22 9.77 -0.58 26.04
CA GLU A 22 8.50 0.15 25.85
C GLU A 22 8.68 1.66 25.96
N PHE A 23 8.04 2.40 25.07
CA PHE A 23 7.76 3.83 25.21
C PHE A 23 6.26 4.07 25.04
N ASP A 24 5.66 4.60 26.10
CA ASP A 24 4.29 5.14 26.12
C ASP A 24 4.30 6.57 25.56
N LEU A 25 3.52 6.81 24.49
CA LEU A 25 3.16 8.13 24.01
C LEU A 25 1.64 8.21 23.79
N ILE A 26 0.98 8.87 24.74
CA ILE A 26 -0.30 9.62 24.69
C ILE A 26 -1.55 8.84 24.20
N ASP A 27 -2.47 8.64 25.15
CA ASP A 27 -3.80 8.04 24.98
C ASP A 27 -4.62 8.64 23.82
N HIS A 28 -5.19 7.75 23.02
CA HIS A 28 -6.23 8.05 22.03
C HIS A 28 -7.51 8.56 22.71
N ILE A 29 -8.06 9.66 22.21
CA ILE A 29 -9.43 10.08 22.54
C ILE A 29 -10.38 9.19 21.72
N ASP A 30 -11.04 8.27 22.41
CA ASP A 30 -12.13 7.45 21.87
C ASP A 30 -13.37 8.33 21.65
N LEU A 31 -13.92 8.34 20.43
CA LEU A 31 -15.10 9.11 20.06
C LEU A 31 -16.39 8.27 20.03
N ASN A 32 -16.40 7.08 20.64
CA ASN A 32 -17.59 6.21 20.69
C ASN A 32 -18.01 5.82 22.13
N GLU A 33 -18.49 6.77 22.93
CA GLU A 33 -19.33 6.42 24.08
C GLU A 33 -20.61 7.26 24.13
N ALA A 34 -21.73 6.62 23.77
CA ALA A 34 -23.05 7.01 24.23
C ALA A 34 -23.33 6.25 25.54
N GLU A 35 -23.36 6.99 26.65
CA GLU A 35 -23.78 6.51 27.97
C GLU A 35 -25.16 5.81 27.91
N LEU A 36 -25.31 4.64 28.54
CA LEU A 36 -26.51 4.28 29.32
C LEU A 36 -26.20 3.17 30.36
N PRO A 37 -26.89 3.14 31.52
CA PRO A 37 -26.35 2.62 32.77
C PRO A 37 -26.68 1.16 33.10
N ASP A 38 -25.75 0.62 33.90
CA ASP A 38 -25.75 -0.59 34.73
C ASP A 38 -27.10 -1.03 35.31
N ALA A 39 -27.42 -2.30 35.07
CA ALA A 39 -28.43 -3.05 35.81
C ALA A 39 -28.04 -4.54 35.93
N GLY A 40 -27.27 -4.86 36.96
CA GLY A 40 -27.69 -5.87 37.94
C GLY A 40 -27.33 -7.33 37.66
N GLU A 41 -26.30 -7.78 38.37
CA GLU A 41 -26.01 -9.19 38.69
C GLU A 41 -27.25 -9.96 39.17
N ARG A 42 -27.42 -11.18 38.64
CA ARG A 42 -28.08 -12.27 39.37
C ARG A 42 -27.38 -13.59 39.11
N ASP A 43 -26.70 -14.03 40.16
CA ASP A 43 -26.38 -15.43 40.42
C ASP A 43 -27.66 -16.29 40.37
N VAL A 44 -27.61 -17.39 39.62
CA VAL A 44 -28.54 -18.51 39.81
C VAL A 44 -27.72 -19.78 39.97
N GLU A 45 -27.87 -20.36 41.16
CA GLU A 45 -27.32 -21.61 41.63
C GLU A 45 -27.69 -22.79 40.71
N LEU A 46 -26.67 -23.59 40.38
CA LEU A 46 -26.82 -24.94 39.83
C LEU A 46 -27.25 -25.89 40.95
N GLU A 47 -28.49 -26.36 40.92
CA GLU A 47 -28.93 -27.51 41.72
C GLU A 47 -28.85 -28.80 40.89
N ASP A 48 -28.06 -29.74 41.43
CA ASP A 48 -27.99 -31.16 41.08
C ASP A 48 -29.36 -31.85 41.11
N ALA A 49 -29.71 -32.53 40.02
CA ALA A 49 -30.73 -33.57 40.02
C ALA A 49 -30.28 -34.79 39.19
N GLY A 50 -29.69 -35.76 39.90
CA GLY A 50 -29.99 -37.20 39.84
C GLY A 50 -29.97 -37.95 38.49
N PRO A 51 -29.24 -39.08 38.39
CA PRO A 51 -29.26 -39.94 37.22
C PRO A 51 -30.51 -40.83 37.20
N ASP A 52 -30.91 -41.21 35.98
CA ASP A 52 -31.84 -42.29 35.65
C ASP A 52 -33.31 -41.91 35.40
N ALA A 53 -33.62 -41.66 34.13
CA ALA A 53 -34.92 -41.93 33.53
C ALA A 53 -34.73 -42.45 32.10
N THR A 54 -34.48 -43.77 32.00
CA THR A 54 -34.99 -44.68 30.96
C THR A 54 -35.07 -44.17 29.51
N LYS A 55 -34.08 -44.59 28.70
CA LYS A 55 -34.20 -44.75 27.25
C LYS A 55 -35.49 -45.51 26.90
N PRO A 56 -36.32 -45.04 25.96
CA PRO A 56 -37.28 -45.89 25.28
C PRO A 56 -36.56 -46.72 24.21
N ASP A 57 -36.73 -48.03 24.36
CA ASP A 57 -36.71 -49.11 23.38
C ASP A 57 -36.01 -48.90 22.02
N SER A 58 -34.92 -49.65 21.85
CA SER A 58 -34.26 -49.90 20.57
C SER A 58 -35.03 -50.96 19.78
N GLY A 59 -35.51 -50.59 18.59
CA GLY A 59 -35.70 -51.52 17.48
C GLY A 59 -36.51 -50.92 16.30
N PRO A 60 -36.18 -51.22 15.02
CA PRO A 60 -35.09 -52.07 14.51
C PRO A 60 -33.96 -51.25 13.83
N GLY A 61 -32.71 -51.44 14.28
CA GLY A 61 -31.51 -51.45 13.44
C GLY A 61 -31.08 -50.22 12.62
N GLY A 62 -31.72 -49.06 12.74
CA GLY A 62 -31.33 -47.86 12.00
C GLY A 62 -30.28 -46.99 12.69
N VAL A 63 -29.67 -46.07 11.94
CA VAL A 63 -28.81 -45.00 12.44
C VAL A 63 -29.64 -43.75 12.80
N ASP A 64 -29.05 -42.87 13.60
CA ASP A 64 -29.73 -41.69 14.15
C ASP A 64 -29.90 -40.56 13.11
N LEU A 65 -30.64 -39.51 13.47
CA LEU A 65 -30.85 -38.34 12.61
C LEU A 65 -29.51 -37.72 12.19
N GLY A 66 -29.39 -37.42 10.90
CA GLY A 66 -28.20 -36.83 10.30
C GLY A 66 -27.07 -37.80 9.92
N GLU A 67 -27.22 -39.07 10.25
CA GLU A 67 -26.29 -40.12 9.83
C GLU A 67 -26.47 -40.51 8.35
N ALA A 68 -25.43 -41.13 7.79
CA ALA A 68 -25.41 -41.63 6.43
C ALA A 68 -26.34 -42.83 6.23
N CYS A 69 -26.97 -42.91 5.06
CA CYS A 69 -27.89 -44.00 4.72
C CYS A 69 -27.91 -44.28 3.22
N GLY A 70 -28.20 -45.52 2.85
CA GLY A 70 -28.43 -45.95 1.47
C GLY A 70 -29.91 -46.15 1.13
N ASP A 71 -30.76 -46.41 2.12
CA ASP A 71 -32.20 -46.58 1.97
C ASP A 71 -32.96 -46.31 3.29
N ASP A 72 -34.29 -46.20 3.21
CA ASP A 72 -35.17 -45.87 4.34
C ASP A 72 -35.09 -46.88 5.50
N GLU A 73 -34.72 -48.14 5.25
CA GLU A 73 -34.65 -49.17 6.29
C GLU A 73 -33.43 -48.97 7.21
N GLU A 74 -32.43 -48.22 6.75
CA GLU A 74 -31.23 -47.87 7.52
C GLU A 74 -31.45 -46.71 8.50
N CYS A 75 -32.58 -45.99 8.44
CA CYS A 75 -32.84 -44.84 9.31
C CYS A 75 -33.80 -45.16 10.45
N ASN A 76 -33.45 -44.80 11.69
CA ASN A 76 -34.33 -45.01 12.86
C ASN A 76 -35.70 -44.33 12.73
N PHE A 77 -35.77 -43.27 11.92
CA PHE A 77 -36.99 -42.50 11.67
C PHE A 77 -37.65 -42.84 10.33
N GLY A 78 -37.08 -43.77 9.55
CA GLY A 78 -37.73 -44.37 8.38
C GLY A 78 -37.70 -43.54 7.09
N ARG A 79 -36.79 -42.57 6.96
CA ARG A 79 -36.51 -41.90 5.69
C ARG A 79 -35.03 -41.59 5.50
N CYS A 80 -34.48 -42.03 4.37
CA CYS A 80 -33.20 -41.63 3.85
C CYS A 80 -33.41 -40.58 2.75
N ILE A 81 -32.80 -39.40 2.90
CA ILE A 81 -32.76 -38.41 1.82
C ILE A 81 -31.54 -38.75 0.95
N ASP A 82 -31.78 -39.32 -0.22
CA ASP A 82 -30.76 -39.79 -1.17
C ASP A 82 -30.60 -38.86 -2.39
N ASP A 83 -31.05 -37.62 -2.28
CA ASP A 83 -30.93 -36.61 -3.34
C ASP A 83 -29.47 -36.23 -3.62
N PRO A 84 -29.13 -35.77 -4.84
CA PRO A 84 -27.75 -35.44 -5.23
C PRO A 84 -27.02 -34.43 -4.33
N GLY A 85 -27.76 -33.58 -3.61
CA GLY A 85 -27.21 -32.64 -2.64
C GLY A 85 -26.79 -33.30 -1.32
N PHE A 86 -27.32 -34.47 -0.98
CA PHE A 86 -27.10 -35.16 0.30
C PHE A 86 -26.06 -36.28 0.15
N VAL A 87 -24.78 -35.90 0.13
CA VAL A 87 -23.66 -36.83 -0.11
C VAL A 87 -23.65 -37.97 0.90
N GLY A 88 -23.87 -39.21 0.43
CA GLY A 88 -23.90 -40.41 1.29
C GLY A 88 -25.24 -40.64 2.01
N GLY A 89 -26.30 -39.95 1.60
CA GLY A 89 -27.66 -40.04 2.15
C GLY A 89 -27.80 -39.43 3.54
N TYR A 90 -28.99 -38.96 3.91
CA TYR A 90 -29.19 -38.33 5.21
C TYR A 90 -30.46 -38.83 5.89
N CYS A 91 -30.31 -39.45 7.06
CA CYS A 91 -31.46 -39.91 7.82
C CYS A 91 -32.27 -38.74 8.38
N SER A 92 -33.55 -38.68 8.00
CA SER A 92 -34.52 -37.69 8.47
C SER A 92 -35.87 -38.34 8.81
N THR A 93 -36.83 -37.52 9.24
CA THR A 93 -38.22 -37.96 9.41
C THR A 93 -38.92 -38.12 8.07
N PRO A 94 -39.94 -39.00 7.95
CA PRO A 94 -40.63 -39.24 6.68
C PRO A 94 -41.37 -38.01 6.20
N ASP A 95 -42.03 -37.33 7.13
CA ASP A 95 -42.76 -36.10 6.88
C ASP A 95 -41.82 -34.89 6.93
N ALA A 96 -42.05 -33.95 6.01
CA ALA A 96 -41.42 -32.65 6.04
C ALA A 96 -41.90 -31.85 7.27
N CYS A 97 -40.98 -31.12 7.89
CA CYS A 97 -41.27 -30.28 9.04
C CYS A 97 -41.60 -28.83 8.61
N GLU A 98 -42.49 -28.20 9.37
CA GLU A 98 -42.75 -26.76 9.36
C GLU A 98 -42.21 -26.08 10.61
N PHE A 99 -42.16 -26.80 11.74
CA PHE A 99 -41.70 -26.30 13.03
C PHE A 99 -40.96 -27.40 13.82
N ASP A 100 -40.20 -27.00 14.85
CA ASP A 100 -39.40 -27.92 15.67
C ASP A 100 -40.20 -28.98 16.43
N ASP A 101 -41.47 -28.72 16.76
CA ASP A 101 -42.31 -29.66 17.49
C ASP A 101 -42.72 -30.88 16.66
N GLN A 102 -42.43 -30.86 15.35
CA GLN A 102 -42.61 -31.98 14.42
C GLN A 102 -41.33 -32.81 14.27
N CYS A 103 -40.21 -32.37 14.86
CA CYS A 103 -38.94 -33.06 14.82
C CYS A 103 -38.65 -33.78 16.14
N PRO A 104 -37.98 -34.96 16.12
CA PRO A 104 -37.60 -35.69 17.33
C PRO A 104 -36.68 -34.90 18.26
N GLU A 105 -36.67 -35.28 19.54
CA GLU A 105 -35.82 -34.65 20.55
C GLU A 105 -34.33 -34.70 20.15
N GLY A 106 -33.64 -33.55 20.25
CA GLY A 106 -32.25 -33.39 19.79
C GLY A 106 -32.09 -33.00 18.32
N SER A 107 -33.18 -32.87 17.56
CA SER A 107 -33.19 -32.37 16.18
C SER A 107 -33.94 -31.04 16.05
N THR A 108 -33.84 -30.42 14.88
CA THR A 108 -34.51 -29.15 14.58
C THR A 108 -35.04 -29.17 13.15
N CYS A 109 -36.10 -28.40 12.90
CA CYS A 109 -36.62 -28.25 11.55
C CYS A 109 -35.71 -27.34 10.73
N PHE A 110 -35.13 -27.86 9.66
CA PHE A 110 -34.32 -27.10 8.72
C PHE A 110 -35.14 -26.70 7.50
N GLN A 111 -35.11 -25.42 7.15
CA GLN A 111 -35.72 -24.86 5.94
C GLN A 111 -34.81 -23.78 5.32
N ASP A 112 -34.55 -23.90 4.02
CA ASP A 112 -33.76 -22.95 3.20
C ASP A 112 -34.56 -22.34 2.03
N GLY A 113 -35.86 -22.62 1.96
CA GLY A 113 -36.77 -22.15 0.91
C GLY A 113 -36.99 -23.14 -0.23
N GLU A 114 -36.12 -24.14 -0.40
CA GLU A 114 -36.25 -25.21 -1.40
C GLU A 114 -36.44 -26.59 -0.76
N THR A 115 -35.82 -26.82 0.40
CA THR A 115 -35.85 -28.10 1.12
C THR A 115 -36.37 -27.93 2.54
N ASN A 116 -37.04 -28.96 3.05
CA ASN A 116 -37.54 -29.01 4.42
C ASN A 116 -37.39 -30.41 5.03
N PHE A 117 -36.60 -30.52 6.10
CA PHE A 117 -36.33 -31.79 6.75
C PHE A 117 -35.94 -31.59 8.22
N CYS A 118 -36.12 -32.63 9.05
CA CYS A 118 -35.60 -32.61 10.41
C CYS A 118 -34.10 -32.95 10.38
N GLY A 119 -33.27 -31.98 10.78
CA GLY A 119 -31.82 -32.11 10.80
C GLY A 119 -31.26 -32.26 12.21
N ALA A 120 -30.11 -32.92 12.33
CA ALA A 120 -29.35 -32.98 13.58
C ALA A 120 -28.91 -31.58 14.00
N ARG A 121 -29.12 -31.22 15.28
CA ARG A 121 -28.67 -29.92 15.80
C ARG A 121 -27.16 -29.85 15.85
N CYS A 122 -26.64 -28.64 15.66
CA CYS A 122 -25.22 -28.36 15.74
C CYS A 122 -25.00 -26.97 16.31
N GLU A 123 -23.82 -26.75 16.90
CA GLU A 123 -23.35 -25.43 17.31
C GLU A 123 -22.23 -24.96 16.37
N ALA A 124 -21.46 -25.89 15.82
CA ALA A 124 -20.38 -25.64 14.88
C ALA A 124 -20.37 -26.65 13.72
N THR A 125 -19.76 -26.28 12.59
CA THR A 125 -19.59 -27.15 11.41
C THR A 125 -18.85 -28.45 11.74
N SER A 126 -17.96 -28.46 12.74
CA SER A 126 -17.27 -29.67 13.21
C SER A 126 -18.19 -30.71 13.84
N ASP A 127 -19.40 -30.33 14.23
CA ASP A 127 -20.40 -31.25 14.78
C ASP A 127 -21.09 -32.06 13.66
N CYS A 128 -20.89 -31.63 12.40
CA CYS A 128 -21.46 -32.25 11.22
C CYS A 128 -20.46 -33.19 10.54
N ARG A 129 -20.99 -34.20 9.84
CA ARG A 129 -20.18 -35.14 9.05
C ARG A 129 -19.62 -34.48 7.79
N ASP A 130 -18.56 -35.07 7.24
CA ASP A 130 -17.95 -34.62 5.99
C ASP A 130 -19.00 -34.47 4.87
N GLY A 131 -18.98 -33.31 4.19
CA GLY A 131 -19.98 -32.92 3.19
C GLY A 131 -21.17 -32.12 3.73
N TYR A 132 -21.22 -31.84 5.05
CA TYR A 132 -22.30 -31.12 5.73
C TYR A 132 -21.73 -29.98 6.58
N SER A 133 -22.48 -28.89 6.71
CA SER A 133 -22.13 -27.73 7.54
C SER A 133 -23.27 -27.34 8.48
N CYS A 134 -22.91 -26.63 9.55
CA CYS A 134 -23.89 -26.17 10.52
C CYS A 134 -24.55 -24.88 10.04
N GLN A 135 -25.81 -24.97 9.63
CA GLN A 135 -26.52 -23.90 8.92
C GLN A 135 -27.76 -23.42 9.69
N GLU A 136 -28.09 -22.14 9.52
CA GLU A 136 -29.30 -21.52 10.07
C GLU A 136 -30.55 -22.01 9.35
N SER A 137 -31.66 -22.13 10.08
CA SER A 137 -32.95 -22.53 9.53
C SER A 137 -33.94 -21.37 9.56
N SER A 138 -34.74 -21.18 8.50
CA SER A 138 -35.84 -20.20 8.55
C SER A 138 -37.02 -20.67 9.42
N ALA A 139 -37.08 -21.95 9.78
CA ALA A 139 -38.16 -22.57 10.56
C ALA A 139 -37.85 -22.74 12.05
N SER A 140 -36.60 -22.51 12.47
CA SER A 140 -36.16 -22.72 13.85
C SER A 140 -35.08 -21.72 14.27
N PRO A 141 -35.04 -21.32 15.56
CA PRO A 141 -33.90 -20.61 16.12
C PRO A 141 -32.64 -21.46 16.32
N PHE A 142 -32.69 -22.78 16.05
CA PHE A 142 -31.54 -23.69 16.18
C PHE A 142 -30.94 -24.01 14.81
N LYS A 143 -29.62 -24.18 14.75
CA LYS A 143 -28.90 -24.60 13.55
C LYS A 143 -29.01 -26.10 13.34
N ALA A 144 -28.97 -26.52 12.08
CA ALA A 144 -28.95 -27.93 11.70
C ALA A 144 -27.75 -28.27 10.82
N CYS A 145 -27.26 -29.51 10.91
CA CYS A 145 -26.34 -30.06 9.93
C CYS A 145 -27.05 -30.27 8.60
N ALA A 146 -26.81 -29.40 7.64
CA ALA A 146 -27.34 -29.47 6.28
C ALA A 146 -26.20 -29.70 5.28
N PRO A 147 -26.45 -30.28 4.10
CA PRO A 147 -25.39 -30.45 3.11
C PRO A 147 -24.73 -29.12 2.82
N ILE A 148 -23.40 -29.12 2.79
CA ILE A 148 -22.68 -27.98 2.21
C ILE A 148 -23.26 -27.82 0.81
N PRO A 149 -23.64 -26.60 0.39
CA PRO A 149 -24.14 -26.34 -0.97
C PRO A 149 -23.11 -26.83 -2.00
N ASN A 150 -23.19 -28.12 -2.34
CA ASN A 150 -22.40 -28.74 -3.37
C ASN A 150 -23.09 -28.39 -4.67
N THR A 151 -22.84 -27.17 -5.15
CA THR A 151 -22.63 -27.07 -6.57
C THR A 151 -21.18 -27.48 -6.79
N PRO A 152 -20.90 -28.62 -7.47
CA PRO A 152 -19.72 -28.68 -8.30
C PRO A 152 -19.96 -27.60 -9.35
N SER A 153 -19.50 -26.39 -9.07
CA SER A 153 -19.65 -25.27 -9.95
C SER A 153 -18.84 -25.56 -11.20
N GLU A 154 -19.47 -25.51 -12.37
CA GLU A 154 -18.81 -25.51 -13.68
C GLU A 154 -17.97 -24.23 -13.91
N GLY A 155 -17.50 -23.59 -12.83
CA GLY A 155 -16.81 -22.32 -12.82
C GLY A 155 -15.30 -22.45 -12.56
N ALA A 156 -14.58 -21.38 -12.84
CA ALA A 156 -13.15 -21.27 -12.65
C ALA A 156 -12.79 -21.14 -11.17
N VAL A 157 -11.61 -21.64 -10.81
CA VAL A 157 -11.10 -21.71 -9.44
C VAL A 157 -10.76 -20.33 -8.89
N ASP A 158 -10.58 -20.21 -7.57
CA ASP A 158 -10.23 -18.91 -6.99
C ASP A 158 -8.90 -18.40 -7.56
N GLY A 159 -8.90 -17.12 -7.94
CA GLY A 159 -7.81 -16.45 -8.64
C GLY A 159 -7.76 -16.61 -10.15
N ALA A 160 -8.76 -17.25 -10.75
CA ALA A 160 -8.98 -17.19 -12.20
C ALA A 160 -9.72 -15.91 -12.62
N ALA A 161 -9.62 -15.57 -13.91
CA ALA A 161 -10.36 -14.47 -14.53
C ALA A 161 -11.86 -14.80 -14.65
N CYS A 162 -12.71 -13.78 -14.63
CA CYS A 162 -14.16 -13.90 -14.76
C CYS A 162 -14.81 -12.62 -15.28
N ASP A 163 -15.95 -12.76 -15.97
CA ASP A 163 -16.79 -11.62 -16.37
C ASP A 163 -18.02 -11.49 -15.46
N SER A 164 -18.42 -12.59 -14.82
CA SER A 164 -19.65 -12.71 -14.03
C SER A 164 -19.52 -13.78 -12.94
N ASP A 165 -20.38 -13.70 -11.93
CA ASP A 165 -20.39 -14.64 -10.79
C ASP A 165 -20.61 -16.09 -11.23
N SER A 166 -21.35 -16.31 -12.33
CA SER A 166 -21.57 -17.64 -12.90
C SER A 166 -20.33 -18.28 -13.49
N ASP A 167 -19.28 -17.50 -13.76
CA ASP A 167 -18.01 -18.02 -14.25
C ASP A 167 -17.16 -18.59 -13.12
N CYS A 168 -17.54 -18.38 -11.85
CA CYS A 168 -16.70 -18.66 -10.70
C CYS A 168 -17.17 -19.85 -9.88
N ALA A 169 -16.21 -20.67 -9.48
CA ALA A 169 -16.49 -21.83 -8.66
C ALA A 169 -17.00 -21.43 -7.27
N GLY A 170 -16.44 -20.34 -6.71
CA GLY A 170 -16.89 -19.70 -5.47
C GLY A 170 -18.13 -18.82 -5.60
N SER A 171 -18.79 -18.81 -6.78
CA SER A 171 -20.00 -18.03 -7.07
C SER A 171 -19.88 -16.51 -6.90
N TYR A 172 -18.65 -15.98 -6.85
CA TYR A 172 -18.42 -14.55 -6.76
C TYR A 172 -17.24 -14.14 -7.63
N CYS A 173 -17.47 -13.13 -8.47
CA CYS A 173 -16.48 -12.50 -9.32
C CYS A 173 -16.25 -11.07 -8.81
N LEU A 174 -15.06 -10.82 -8.28
CA LEU A 174 -14.57 -9.44 -8.07
C LEU A 174 -14.32 -8.81 -9.43
N LYS A 175 -14.66 -7.54 -9.61
CA LYS A 175 -14.73 -6.90 -10.94
C LYS A 175 -13.86 -5.66 -11.06
N ASP A 176 -13.70 -5.21 -12.30
CA ASP A 176 -13.11 -3.92 -12.66
C ASP A 176 -13.86 -2.73 -12.02
N PRO A 177 -13.17 -1.61 -11.71
CA PRO A 177 -11.75 -1.34 -11.98
C PRO A 177 -10.78 -1.91 -10.94
N GLU A 178 -11.28 -2.40 -9.81
CA GLU A 178 -10.44 -2.80 -8.68
C GLU A 178 -9.71 -4.13 -8.93
N TRP A 179 -10.27 -5.01 -9.76
CA TRP A 179 -9.74 -6.33 -10.09
C TRP A 179 -9.68 -6.57 -11.61
N PRO A 180 -8.62 -6.12 -12.30
CA PRO A 180 -8.46 -6.17 -13.76
C PRO A 180 -8.80 -7.52 -14.38
N GLY A 181 -9.78 -7.58 -15.29
CA GLY A 181 -10.18 -8.83 -15.96
C GLY A 181 -10.91 -9.84 -15.05
N GLY A 182 -11.39 -9.36 -13.91
CA GLY A 182 -12.17 -10.07 -12.91
C GLY A 182 -11.41 -11.15 -12.12
N TYR A 183 -11.84 -11.42 -10.89
CA TYR A 183 -11.17 -12.38 -10.02
C TYR A 183 -12.19 -13.26 -9.30
N CYS A 184 -12.20 -14.54 -9.64
CA CYS A 184 -13.03 -15.53 -8.95
C CYS A 184 -12.56 -15.70 -7.51
N THR A 185 -13.49 -15.66 -6.57
CA THR A 185 -13.20 -15.91 -5.16
C THR A 185 -14.39 -16.53 -4.44
N THR A 186 -14.14 -17.42 -3.50
CA THR A 186 -15.12 -17.80 -2.48
C THR A 186 -15.10 -16.77 -1.36
N VAL A 187 -16.26 -16.16 -1.08
CA VAL A 187 -16.47 -15.25 0.05
C VAL A 187 -16.84 -16.01 1.33
N ASP A 188 -16.70 -15.37 2.48
CA ASP A 188 -16.96 -15.90 3.83
C ASP A 188 -16.16 -17.16 4.21
N CYS A 189 -15.03 -17.38 3.55
CA CYS A 189 -14.12 -18.46 3.87
C CYS A 189 -13.64 -18.38 5.33
N GLN A 190 -13.35 -19.52 5.94
CA GLN A 190 -12.78 -19.60 7.30
C GLN A 190 -11.37 -20.19 7.26
N THR A 191 -11.15 -21.12 6.35
CA THR A 191 -9.91 -21.88 6.21
C THR A 191 -9.59 -22.11 4.74
N TYR A 192 -8.44 -22.71 4.47
CA TYR A 192 -8.04 -23.00 3.10
C TYR A 192 -8.94 -24.01 2.38
N VAL A 193 -9.71 -24.83 3.10
CA VAL A 193 -10.55 -25.87 2.50
C VAL A 193 -11.80 -25.29 1.84
N ASP A 194 -12.18 -24.08 2.22
CA ASP A 194 -13.33 -23.36 1.68
C ASP A 194 -13.03 -22.77 0.29
N CYS A 195 -11.74 -22.68 -0.07
CA CYS A 195 -11.31 -22.10 -1.32
C CYS A 195 -11.39 -23.12 -2.47
N ALA A 196 -12.00 -22.70 -3.58
CA ALA A 196 -12.10 -23.49 -4.79
C ALA A 196 -10.70 -23.77 -5.37
N ARG A 197 -10.44 -25.04 -5.68
CA ARG A 197 -9.12 -25.53 -6.14
C ARG A 197 -9.24 -26.32 -7.41
N GLY A 198 -8.28 -26.11 -8.31
CA GLY A 198 -8.20 -26.82 -9.58
C GLY A 198 -7.44 -28.14 -9.48
N PRO A 199 -7.45 -28.93 -10.56
CA PRO A 199 -6.67 -30.16 -10.67
C PRO A 199 -5.15 -29.95 -10.55
N ASP A 200 -4.68 -28.72 -10.75
CA ASP A 200 -3.27 -28.31 -10.58
C ASP A 200 -2.91 -27.89 -9.14
N GLU A 201 -3.79 -28.15 -8.15
CA GLU A 201 -3.60 -27.77 -6.75
C GLU A 201 -3.26 -26.28 -6.55
N ALA A 202 -3.98 -25.38 -7.23
CA ALA A 202 -3.83 -23.93 -7.03
C ALA A 202 -3.80 -23.63 -5.53
N ASN A 203 -2.70 -23.02 -5.06
CA ASN A 203 -2.44 -22.86 -3.64
C ASN A 203 -3.30 -21.74 -3.06
N ASN A 204 -4.60 -21.97 -2.93
CA ASN A 204 -5.55 -20.94 -2.51
C ASN A 204 -5.70 -20.95 -0.98
N ARG A 205 -5.80 -19.76 -0.38
CA ARG A 205 -5.93 -19.55 1.06
C ARG A 205 -7.03 -18.55 1.34
N CYS A 206 -7.69 -18.73 2.48
CA CYS A 206 -8.62 -17.76 2.98
C CYS A 206 -7.87 -16.56 3.56
N LEU A 207 -8.09 -15.38 2.98
CA LEU A 207 -7.61 -14.13 3.54
C LEU A 207 -8.65 -13.63 4.55
N GLN A 208 -8.28 -13.63 5.83
CA GLN A 208 -9.13 -13.14 6.91
C GLN A 208 -8.92 -11.63 7.08
N GLN A 209 -9.98 -10.85 6.95
CA GLN A 209 -9.93 -9.40 7.07
C GLN A 209 -10.57 -8.93 8.39
N PRO A 210 -9.86 -8.14 9.21
CA PRO A 210 -10.47 -7.54 10.40
C PRO A 210 -11.59 -6.57 10.01
N GLY A 211 -12.85 -6.91 10.30
CA GLY A 211 -14.01 -6.06 10.05
C GLY A 211 -14.56 -6.11 8.61
N GLY A 212 -14.09 -7.03 7.77
CA GLY A 212 -14.56 -7.23 6.39
C GLY A 212 -15.01 -8.67 6.11
N THR A 213 -15.52 -8.91 4.91
CA THR A 213 -15.85 -10.26 4.41
C THR A 213 -14.57 -10.99 4.06
N ASN A 214 -14.37 -12.19 4.63
CA ASN A 214 -13.23 -13.03 4.28
C ASN A 214 -13.37 -13.50 2.83
N PHE A 215 -12.26 -13.63 2.09
CA PHE A 215 -12.31 -14.15 0.73
C PHE A 215 -11.06 -14.94 0.35
N CYS A 216 -11.20 -15.83 -0.61
CA CYS A 216 -10.13 -16.73 -1.04
C CYS A 216 -9.19 -16.07 -2.05
N VAL A 217 -7.89 -16.12 -1.74
CA VAL A 217 -6.81 -15.58 -2.56
C VAL A 217 -5.86 -16.67 -3.06
N ARG A 218 -5.26 -16.46 -4.23
CA ARG A 218 -4.27 -17.35 -4.82
C ARG A 218 -2.90 -17.02 -4.26
N MET A 219 -2.23 -17.96 -3.62
CA MET A 219 -0.89 -17.73 -3.07
C MET A 219 0.18 -17.76 -4.16
N CYS A 220 1.26 -17.01 -3.94
CA CYS A 220 2.40 -16.85 -4.83
C CYS A 220 3.70 -16.74 -4.02
N GLN A 221 4.83 -16.95 -4.68
CA GLN A 221 6.17 -16.67 -4.12
C GLN A 221 6.84 -15.48 -4.80
N ARG A 222 6.46 -15.19 -6.04
CA ARG A 222 6.94 -14.06 -6.85
C ARG A 222 5.83 -13.61 -7.81
N SER A 223 5.89 -12.37 -8.29
CA SER A 223 4.86 -11.82 -9.18
C SER A 223 4.67 -12.61 -10.49
N ALA A 224 5.71 -13.28 -10.98
CA ALA A 224 5.63 -14.16 -12.15
C ALA A 224 4.75 -15.42 -11.94
N ASP A 225 4.34 -15.72 -10.70
CA ASP A 225 3.40 -16.81 -10.40
C ASP A 225 1.93 -16.35 -10.52
N CYS A 226 1.71 -15.04 -10.66
CA CYS A 226 0.42 -14.40 -10.85
C CYS A 226 0.12 -14.18 -12.33
N ARG A 227 -1.15 -13.87 -12.63
CA ARG A 227 -1.59 -13.52 -13.98
C ARG A 227 -1.08 -12.13 -14.39
N GLU A 228 -1.20 -11.82 -15.67
CA GLU A 228 -0.98 -10.46 -16.17
C GLU A 228 -1.88 -9.47 -15.40
N ASP A 229 -1.33 -8.28 -15.14
CA ASP A 229 -1.91 -7.23 -14.28
C ASP A 229 -2.10 -7.61 -12.81
N TYR A 230 -1.41 -8.66 -12.33
CA TYR A 230 -1.43 -9.09 -10.92
C TYR A 230 -0.01 -9.27 -10.38
N VAL A 231 0.23 -8.82 -9.14
CA VAL A 231 1.52 -8.96 -8.43
C VAL A 231 1.36 -9.81 -7.19
N CYS A 232 2.50 -10.32 -6.72
CA CYS A 232 2.53 -11.10 -5.49
C CYS A 232 2.64 -10.18 -4.27
N SER A 233 1.49 -9.84 -3.65
CA SER A 233 1.43 -9.03 -2.44
C SER A 233 1.88 -9.84 -1.21
N PRO A 234 2.96 -9.46 -0.52
CA PRO A 234 3.54 -10.25 0.57
C PRO A 234 2.67 -10.26 1.82
N VAL A 235 2.57 -11.42 2.47
CA VAL A 235 1.91 -11.59 3.80
C VAL A 235 2.88 -12.04 4.89
N GLY A 236 4.18 -12.02 4.59
CA GLY A 236 5.26 -12.44 5.49
C GLY A 236 5.73 -13.88 5.27
N GLY A 237 6.92 -14.22 5.80
CA GLY A 237 7.45 -15.59 5.76
C GLY A 237 7.84 -16.11 4.35
N GLY A 238 8.06 -15.22 3.38
CA GLY A 238 8.39 -15.59 2.00
C GLY A 238 7.19 -16.08 1.18
N GLN A 239 5.96 -15.77 1.61
CA GLN A 239 4.74 -16.06 0.88
C GLN A 239 3.94 -14.77 0.67
N GLY A 240 3.24 -14.72 -0.47
CA GLY A 240 2.30 -13.66 -0.79
C GLY A 240 1.03 -14.23 -1.42
N PHE A 241 0.13 -13.34 -1.81
CA PHE A 241 -1.02 -13.69 -2.63
C PHE A 241 -1.11 -12.77 -3.86
N CYS A 242 -1.68 -13.29 -4.95
CA CYS A 242 -1.91 -12.53 -6.15
C CYS A 242 -3.03 -11.54 -5.91
N SER A 243 -2.68 -10.26 -5.90
CA SER A 243 -3.63 -9.15 -5.89
C SER A 243 -3.51 -8.41 -7.23
N PRO A 244 -4.52 -7.62 -7.61
CA PRO A 244 -4.42 -6.67 -8.71
C PRO A 244 -3.09 -5.94 -8.58
N ASP A 245 -2.33 -5.91 -9.67
CA ASP A 245 -1.12 -5.14 -9.77
C ASP A 245 -1.57 -3.70 -9.63
N PRO A 246 -1.30 -3.09 -8.48
CA PRO A 246 -1.92 -1.83 -8.19
C PRO A 246 -1.18 -0.68 -8.88
N GLN A 247 -0.15 -1.02 -9.66
CA GLN A 247 0.55 -0.17 -10.61
C GLN A 247 0.08 -0.41 -12.07
N ALA A 248 -0.88 -1.32 -12.34
CA ALA A 248 -1.34 -1.68 -13.70
C ALA A 248 -1.96 -0.54 -14.51
N ASP A 249 -2.55 0.44 -13.84
CA ASP A 249 -3.13 1.62 -14.49
C ASP A 249 -2.10 2.73 -14.76
N PHE A 250 -0.82 2.41 -14.50
CA PHE A 250 0.41 3.18 -14.70
C PHE A 250 0.75 3.61 -16.14
N ALA A 251 -0.11 4.26 -16.92
CA ALA A 251 0.30 4.80 -18.23
C ALA A 251 0.28 6.33 -18.19
N PRO A 252 1.43 7.03 -18.21
CA PRO A 252 1.44 8.47 -18.41
C PRO A 252 0.88 8.75 -19.81
N GLU A 253 -0.39 9.13 -19.88
CA GLU A 253 -1.01 9.57 -21.12
C GLU A 253 -0.41 10.91 -21.57
N GLY A 254 -0.37 11.15 -22.89
CA GLY A 254 0.07 12.43 -23.43
C GLY A 254 1.56 12.70 -23.26
N LEU A 255 2.43 11.68 -23.39
CA LEU A 255 3.89 11.91 -23.43
C LEU A 255 4.30 12.89 -24.54
N GLU A 256 3.52 12.95 -25.62
CA GLU A 256 3.66 13.91 -26.72
C GLU A 256 3.31 15.36 -26.35
N ASP A 257 2.59 15.57 -25.24
CA ASP A 257 2.18 16.90 -24.78
C ASP A 257 3.26 17.58 -23.91
N TYR A 258 4.29 16.84 -23.52
CA TYR A 258 5.40 17.40 -22.75
C TYR A 258 6.19 18.42 -23.58
N PRO A 259 6.61 19.54 -22.96
CA PRO A 259 7.30 20.63 -23.64
C PRO A 259 8.79 20.35 -23.90
N PHE A 260 9.23 19.11 -23.75
CA PHE A 260 10.59 18.63 -23.97
C PHE A 260 10.56 17.25 -24.61
N ASP A 261 11.66 16.88 -25.26
CA ASP A 261 11.73 15.63 -26.02
C ASP A 261 11.82 14.42 -25.07
N ILE A 262 10.78 13.58 -25.10
CA ILE A 262 10.79 12.25 -24.49
C ILE A 262 11.00 11.21 -25.59
N THR A 263 12.08 10.44 -25.50
CA THR A 263 12.39 9.38 -26.46
C THR A 263 11.95 8.03 -25.89
N CYS A 264 11.05 7.34 -26.59
CA CYS A 264 10.41 6.08 -26.16
C CYS A 264 10.62 4.93 -27.16
N GLY A 265 10.16 3.73 -26.79
CA GLY A 265 10.25 2.54 -27.63
C GLY A 265 11.65 1.94 -27.71
N LEU A 266 12.49 2.16 -26.70
CA LEU A 266 13.80 1.51 -26.62
C LEU A 266 13.62 0.06 -26.12
N GLU A 267 14.10 -0.89 -26.91
CA GLU A 267 14.03 -2.33 -26.58
C GLU A 267 15.37 -2.84 -26.04
N ALA A 268 15.31 -3.67 -24.99
CA ALA A 268 16.51 -4.26 -24.41
C ALA A 268 17.14 -5.36 -25.28
N GLU A 269 18.43 -5.23 -25.55
CA GLU A 269 19.26 -6.30 -26.16
C GLU A 269 20.06 -7.02 -25.08
N ASN A 270 19.79 -8.31 -24.86
CA ASN A 270 20.42 -9.11 -23.80
C ASN A 270 20.31 -8.45 -22.40
N ASN A 271 19.10 -7.99 -22.07
CA ASN A 271 18.74 -7.30 -20.84
C ASN A 271 19.52 -5.99 -20.61
N ARG A 272 19.92 -5.31 -21.70
CA ARG A 272 20.66 -4.04 -21.65
C ARG A 272 20.17 -3.08 -22.71
N ILE A 273 20.06 -1.82 -22.34
CA ILE A 273 19.82 -0.68 -23.22
C ILE A 273 20.98 0.30 -23.07
N HIS A 274 21.40 0.90 -24.19
CA HIS A 274 22.35 2.01 -24.21
C HIS A 274 21.60 3.23 -24.70
N ILE A 275 21.57 4.27 -23.87
CA ILE A 275 20.90 5.53 -24.14
C ILE A 275 21.98 6.55 -24.47
N ASP A 276 22.02 6.98 -25.72
CA ASP A 276 22.92 8.05 -26.15
C ASP A 276 22.24 9.41 -25.96
N TYR A 277 22.96 10.36 -25.35
CA TYR A 277 22.49 11.72 -25.13
C TYR A 277 23.64 12.72 -25.19
N GLU A 278 23.33 13.98 -25.42
CA GLU A 278 24.30 15.07 -25.55
C GLU A 278 24.04 16.12 -24.46
N ILE A 279 25.10 16.67 -23.89
CA ILE A 279 25.03 17.73 -22.87
C ILE A 279 25.64 19.02 -23.42
N ALA A 280 24.93 20.13 -23.29
CA ALA A 280 25.36 21.43 -23.79
C ALA A 280 26.61 21.96 -23.05
N ALA A 281 27.31 22.91 -23.69
CA ALA A 281 28.60 23.41 -23.19
C ALA A 281 28.46 24.36 -22.00
N ASP A 282 27.29 24.97 -21.83
CA ASP A 282 26.91 25.90 -20.77
C ASP A 282 26.11 25.25 -19.64
N THR A 283 25.87 23.94 -19.71
CA THR A 283 25.19 23.17 -18.66
C THR A 283 25.98 23.17 -17.37
N THR A 284 25.32 23.53 -16.26
CA THR A 284 25.85 23.51 -14.90
C THR A 284 25.39 22.29 -14.10
N SER A 285 24.25 21.71 -14.47
CA SER A 285 23.76 20.43 -13.98
C SER A 285 22.74 19.85 -14.97
N TYR A 286 22.55 18.54 -14.96
CA TYR A 286 21.48 17.91 -15.72
C TYR A 286 20.87 16.75 -14.95
N MET A 287 19.60 16.47 -15.24
CA MET A 287 18.93 15.24 -14.82
C MET A 287 18.61 14.39 -16.04
N ILE A 288 19.01 13.12 -16.02
CA ILE A 288 18.53 12.11 -16.98
C ILE A 288 17.60 11.14 -16.26
N THR A 289 16.43 10.91 -16.84
CA THR A 289 15.36 10.09 -16.24
C THR A 289 14.92 9.00 -17.22
N PRO A 290 15.53 7.81 -17.16
CA PRO A 290 14.97 6.61 -17.76
C PRO A 290 13.74 6.12 -16.99
N PHE A 291 12.71 5.68 -17.70
CA PHE A 291 11.52 5.03 -17.14
C PHE A 291 10.90 4.04 -18.13
N ALA A 292 10.35 2.93 -17.63
CA ALA A 292 9.76 1.88 -18.44
C ALA A 292 8.22 1.99 -18.46
N LEU A 293 7.62 2.14 -19.64
CA LEU A 293 6.16 2.20 -19.82
C LEU A 293 5.50 0.84 -19.60
N ASP A 294 6.21 -0.24 -19.91
CA ASP A 294 5.80 -1.60 -19.57
C ASP A 294 6.12 -2.00 -18.11
N ARG A 295 6.54 -1.02 -17.30
CA ARG A 295 6.81 -1.11 -15.85
C ARG A 295 7.82 -2.18 -15.46
N LYS A 296 8.63 -2.62 -16.42
CA LYS A 296 9.74 -3.53 -16.17
C LYS A 296 10.80 -2.86 -15.33
N SER A 297 11.41 -3.65 -14.45
CA SER A 297 12.46 -3.15 -13.58
C SER A 297 13.60 -2.56 -14.42
N ILE A 298 14.02 -1.36 -14.07
CA ILE A 298 15.21 -0.73 -14.63
C ILE A 298 16.28 -0.63 -13.55
N ARG A 299 17.53 -0.79 -13.95
CA ARG A 299 18.70 -0.54 -13.09
C ARG A 299 19.77 0.13 -13.93
N ILE A 300 20.07 1.38 -13.62
CA ILE A 300 21.21 2.08 -14.22
C ILE A 300 22.52 1.41 -13.77
N ALA A 301 23.46 1.25 -14.69
CA ALA A 301 24.73 0.58 -14.42
C ALA A 301 25.91 1.54 -14.46
N SER A 302 26.03 2.31 -15.55
CA SER A 302 27.11 3.28 -15.72
C SER A 302 26.77 4.30 -16.80
N THR A 303 27.34 5.50 -16.70
CA THR A 303 27.37 6.47 -17.80
C THR A 303 28.78 6.57 -18.34
N THR A 304 28.97 6.38 -19.65
CA THR A 304 30.24 6.69 -20.33
C THR A 304 30.28 8.18 -20.67
N LEU A 305 31.37 8.84 -20.27
CA LEU A 305 31.59 10.28 -20.45
C LEU A 305 32.33 10.58 -21.77
N PRO A 306 32.27 11.83 -22.28
CA PRO A 306 32.96 12.26 -23.50
C PRO A 306 34.46 11.94 -23.54
N ASP A 307 35.14 12.00 -22.40
CA ASP A 307 36.57 11.68 -22.26
C ASP A 307 36.87 10.18 -22.13
N SER A 308 35.86 9.32 -22.32
CA SER A 308 35.88 7.87 -22.07
C SER A 308 36.00 7.46 -20.59
N GLY A 309 35.88 8.42 -19.67
CA GLY A 309 35.63 8.16 -18.25
C GLY A 309 34.26 7.52 -18.03
N GLN A 310 34.01 7.06 -16.81
CA GLN A 310 32.72 6.46 -16.44
C GLN A 310 32.24 6.94 -15.08
N ILE A 311 30.94 7.23 -14.98
CA ILE A 311 30.19 7.29 -13.73
C ILE A 311 29.70 5.87 -13.44
N ASP A 312 30.17 5.26 -12.35
CA ASP A 312 29.75 3.91 -11.92
C ASP A 312 28.70 4.00 -10.80
N PHE A 313 27.51 3.47 -11.06
CA PHE A 313 26.37 3.45 -10.13
C PHE A 313 26.39 2.23 -9.19
N SER A 314 27.45 1.43 -9.19
CA SER A 314 27.73 0.42 -8.16
C SER A 314 28.82 0.85 -7.15
N GLY A 315 29.38 2.05 -7.36
CA GLY A 315 30.40 2.65 -6.50
C GLY A 315 29.88 3.87 -5.76
N ALA A 316 30.62 4.97 -5.82
CA ALA A 316 30.28 6.20 -5.09
C ALA A 316 28.95 6.84 -5.49
N ASN A 317 28.34 6.45 -6.62
CA ASN A 317 27.05 6.93 -7.10
C ASN A 317 25.89 5.95 -6.84
N ASP A 318 26.09 4.89 -6.05
CA ASP A 318 25.06 3.89 -5.75
C ASP A 318 23.78 4.49 -5.14
N PHE A 319 23.91 5.54 -4.34
CA PHE A 319 22.77 6.28 -3.77
C PHE A 319 21.83 6.85 -4.86
N GLN A 320 22.32 7.16 -6.06
CA GLN A 320 21.48 7.64 -7.16
C GLN A 320 20.59 6.53 -7.76
N THR A 321 20.77 5.27 -7.35
CA THR A 321 19.93 4.14 -7.79
C THR A 321 18.72 3.90 -6.89
N VAL A 322 18.60 4.64 -5.78
CA VAL A 322 17.50 4.50 -4.82
C VAL A 322 16.11 4.67 -5.46
N PRO A 323 15.87 5.59 -6.41
CA PRO A 323 14.58 5.66 -7.08
C PRO A 323 14.16 4.34 -7.75
N ALA A 324 15.06 3.65 -8.46
CA ALA A 324 14.76 2.33 -9.01
C ALA A 324 14.59 1.23 -7.94
N LEU A 325 15.13 1.40 -6.74
CA LEU A 325 14.87 0.48 -5.63
C LEU A 325 13.49 0.68 -5.01
N LEU A 326 12.98 1.91 -5.03
CA LEU A 326 11.68 2.27 -4.48
C LEU A 326 10.54 2.01 -5.47
N PHE A 327 10.75 2.34 -6.75
CA PHE A 327 9.71 2.33 -7.77
C PHE A 327 9.89 1.27 -8.85
N ASP A 328 11.05 0.62 -8.92
CA ASP A 328 11.43 -0.37 -9.94
C ASP A 328 11.50 0.13 -11.39
N TYR A 329 10.54 0.90 -11.89
CA TYR A 329 10.40 1.24 -13.31
C TYR A 329 11.06 2.56 -13.72
N VAL A 330 11.48 3.42 -12.79
CA VAL A 330 11.98 4.78 -13.05
C VAL A 330 13.22 5.11 -12.21
N ASN A 331 14.15 5.89 -12.77
CA ASN A 331 15.37 6.28 -12.08
C ASN A 331 15.92 7.65 -12.52
N PRO A 332 15.39 8.77 -12.02
CA PRO A 332 16.04 10.07 -12.19
C PRO A 332 17.45 10.06 -11.60
N THR A 333 18.42 10.63 -12.32
CA THR A 333 19.80 10.80 -11.86
C THR A 333 20.27 12.22 -12.12
N LEU A 334 20.90 12.81 -11.11
CA LEU A 334 21.37 14.20 -11.14
C LEU A 334 22.89 14.22 -11.32
N THR A 335 23.38 15.02 -12.26
CA THR A 335 24.82 15.17 -12.51
C THR A 335 25.23 16.64 -12.54
N PRO A 336 26.17 17.07 -11.67
CA PRO A 336 26.72 16.33 -10.54
C PRO A 336 25.68 16.21 -9.41
N PRO A 337 25.59 15.07 -8.70
CA PRO A 337 24.58 14.89 -7.65
C PRO A 337 24.92 15.67 -6.37
N VAL A 338 26.21 15.94 -6.14
CA VAL A 338 26.77 16.64 -4.98
C VAL A 338 28.02 17.41 -5.42
N ALA A 339 28.37 18.49 -4.71
CA ALA A 339 29.44 19.40 -5.12
C ALA A 339 30.82 18.72 -5.28
N GLN A 340 31.12 17.72 -4.44
CA GLN A 340 32.37 16.96 -4.50
C GLN A 340 32.50 16.05 -5.74
N MET A 341 31.42 15.87 -6.51
CA MET A 341 31.39 15.07 -7.74
C MET A 341 31.27 15.95 -9.00
N ALA A 342 31.62 17.24 -8.90
CA ALA A 342 31.55 18.18 -10.01
C ALA A 342 32.41 17.79 -11.25
N ASP A 343 33.38 16.89 -11.09
CA ASP A 343 34.19 16.35 -12.19
C ASP A 343 33.43 15.38 -13.11
N GLN A 344 32.27 14.89 -12.66
CA GLN A 344 31.38 14.06 -13.48
C GLN A 344 30.63 14.86 -14.55
N LEU A 345 30.50 16.18 -14.39
CA LEU A 345 29.87 17.05 -15.36
C LEU A 345 30.81 17.31 -16.54
N GLN A 346 30.43 16.81 -17.71
CA GLN A 346 31.13 17.04 -18.97
C GLN A 346 30.11 17.44 -20.04
N SER A 347 30.53 18.21 -21.03
CA SER A 347 29.71 18.55 -22.21
C SER A 347 30.05 17.64 -23.38
N GLY A 348 29.06 17.38 -24.24
CA GLY A 348 29.14 16.49 -25.39
C GLY A 348 28.49 15.12 -25.16
N ALA A 349 28.93 14.13 -25.94
CA ALA A 349 28.29 12.82 -26.05
C ALA A 349 28.47 11.95 -24.80
N HIS A 350 27.37 11.45 -24.28
CA HIS A 350 27.29 10.48 -23.18
C HIS A 350 26.53 9.23 -23.62
N THR A 351 26.81 8.11 -22.96
CA THR A 351 26.03 6.88 -23.11
C THR A 351 25.69 6.30 -21.75
N LEU A 352 24.40 6.34 -21.38
CA LEU A 352 23.88 5.69 -20.16
C LEU A 352 23.56 4.23 -20.45
N GLN A 353 24.10 3.33 -19.64
CA GLN A 353 23.79 1.91 -19.69
C GLN A 353 22.70 1.56 -18.66
N VAL A 354 21.58 1.05 -19.14
CA VAL A 354 20.45 0.56 -18.33
C VAL A 354 20.35 -0.94 -18.45
N ARG A 355 20.15 -1.65 -17.33
CA ARG A 355 19.81 -3.07 -17.27
C ARG A 355 18.31 -3.20 -17.06
N THR A 356 17.62 -3.85 -17.97
CA THR A 356 16.17 -4.04 -17.92
C THR A 356 15.76 -5.14 -18.90
N ASP A 357 14.61 -5.78 -18.68
CA ASP A 357 13.89 -6.60 -19.65
C ASP A 357 12.76 -5.83 -20.35
N SER A 358 12.68 -4.51 -20.16
CA SER A 358 11.74 -3.63 -20.84
C SER A 358 11.89 -3.68 -22.36
N THR A 359 10.74 -3.66 -23.01
CA THR A 359 10.57 -3.50 -24.46
C THR A 359 10.04 -2.11 -24.82
N ASP A 360 9.69 -1.30 -23.82
CA ASP A 360 9.15 0.05 -24.02
C ASP A 360 9.75 1.01 -22.99
N LEU A 361 11.08 1.15 -23.04
CA LEU A 361 11.80 2.12 -22.22
C LEU A 361 11.76 3.50 -22.86
N CYS A 362 11.43 4.50 -22.06
CA CYS A 362 11.52 5.91 -22.36
C CYS A 362 12.64 6.59 -21.57
N TYR A 363 13.10 7.73 -22.06
CA TYR A 363 13.94 8.64 -21.30
C TYR A 363 13.79 10.09 -21.77
N TYR A 364 14.16 11.02 -20.89
CA TYR A 364 14.37 12.42 -21.22
C TYR A 364 15.55 12.98 -20.42
N VAL A 365 16.04 14.15 -20.84
CA VAL A 365 17.13 14.88 -20.20
C VAL A 365 16.68 16.33 -19.99
N LEU A 366 16.88 16.84 -18.78
CA LEU A 366 16.66 18.24 -18.41
C LEU A 366 18.01 18.85 -18.03
N GLU A 367 18.35 19.99 -18.63
CA GLU A 367 19.63 20.68 -18.42
C GLU A 367 19.39 22.05 -17.80
N GLU A 368 20.19 22.39 -16.79
CA GLU A 368 20.23 23.70 -16.16
C GLU A 368 21.52 24.42 -16.54
N ASN A 369 21.45 25.73 -16.77
CA ASN A 369 22.62 26.56 -17.12
C ASN A 369 23.08 27.48 -15.99
N SER A 370 22.30 27.57 -14.91
CA SER A 370 22.70 28.23 -13.68
C SER A 370 22.01 27.60 -12.46
N PRO A 371 22.50 27.87 -11.23
CA PRO A 371 21.88 27.32 -10.03
C PRO A 371 20.45 27.84 -9.87
N GLY A 372 19.52 26.93 -9.58
CA GLY A 372 18.12 27.21 -9.36
C GLY A 372 17.86 28.20 -8.23
N VAL A 373 16.85 29.05 -8.43
CA VAL A 373 16.45 30.11 -7.49
C VAL A 373 14.96 30.11 -7.16
N SER A 374 14.14 29.31 -7.87
CA SER A 374 12.70 29.25 -7.60
C SER A 374 12.12 27.85 -7.79
N ILE A 375 11.06 27.51 -7.06
CA ILE A 375 10.34 26.24 -7.24
C ILE A 375 8.84 26.51 -7.34
N ASP A 376 8.19 25.93 -8.35
CA ASP A 376 6.74 25.99 -8.52
C ASP A 376 6.07 24.76 -7.91
N PHE A 377 4.83 24.93 -7.46
CA PHE A 377 4.04 23.85 -6.86
C PHE A 377 2.69 23.66 -7.54
N ASN A 378 2.34 22.40 -7.76
CA ASN A 378 0.96 21.97 -7.97
C ASN A 378 0.46 21.34 -6.67
N ILE A 379 -0.40 22.06 -5.94
CA ILE A 379 -0.95 21.65 -4.66
C ILE A 379 -2.31 20.98 -4.87
N TYR A 380 -2.40 19.68 -4.60
CA TYR A 380 -3.61 18.86 -4.68
C TYR A 380 -4.22 18.71 -3.28
N LEU A 381 -5.48 19.15 -3.14
CA LEU A 381 -6.25 19.11 -1.90
C LEU A 381 -7.18 17.90 -1.94
N VAL A 382 -6.94 16.93 -1.05
CA VAL A 382 -7.55 15.58 -1.14
C VAL A 382 -8.57 15.40 -0.02
N GLY A 383 -9.80 15.81 -0.29
CA GLY A 383 -10.91 15.67 0.67
C GLY A 383 -10.75 16.47 1.97
N ILE A 384 -9.86 17.46 2.03
CA ILE A 384 -9.56 18.21 3.27
C ILE A 384 -10.58 19.31 3.61
N GLY A 385 -11.63 19.48 2.80
CA GLY A 385 -12.66 20.49 3.02
C GLY A 385 -12.27 21.92 2.60
N LEU A 386 -11.22 22.06 1.78
CA LEU A 386 -10.83 23.30 1.09
C LEU A 386 -10.93 23.09 -0.42
N SER A 387 -11.64 23.98 -1.11
CA SER A 387 -11.62 24.01 -2.58
C SER A 387 -10.35 24.69 -3.09
N ALA A 388 -10.02 24.45 -4.37
CA ALA A 388 -8.88 25.10 -5.03
C ALA A 388 -8.97 26.64 -4.98
N GLU A 389 -10.17 27.21 -5.16
CA GLU A 389 -10.38 28.67 -5.10
C GLU A 389 -10.24 29.23 -3.68
N GLN A 390 -10.59 28.44 -2.66
CA GLN A 390 -10.47 28.86 -1.27
C GLN A 390 -9.01 28.83 -0.81
N ALA A 391 -8.25 27.85 -1.26
CA ALA A 391 -6.86 27.62 -0.88
C ALA A 391 -5.94 28.83 -1.15
N GLU A 392 -6.15 29.54 -2.26
CA GLU A 392 -5.38 30.73 -2.63
C GLU A 392 -5.44 31.85 -1.56
N THR A 393 -6.51 31.88 -0.77
CA THR A 393 -6.70 32.90 0.27
C THR A 393 -6.90 32.33 1.68
N ASP A 394 -6.74 31.02 1.86
CA ASP A 394 -6.88 30.38 3.16
C ASP A 394 -5.73 30.81 4.09
N PRO A 395 -6.03 31.44 5.25
CA PRO A 395 -4.99 32.01 6.09
C PRO A 395 -4.03 30.98 6.68
N ASN A 396 -4.46 29.72 6.86
CA ASN A 396 -3.59 28.68 7.41
C ASN A 396 -2.65 28.13 6.35
N LEU A 397 -3.19 27.86 5.15
CA LEU A 397 -2.39 27.40 4.03
C LEU A 397 -1.36 28.44 3.60
N GLN A 398 -1.76 29.72 3.52
CA GLN A 398 -0.83 30.81 3.22
C GLN A 398 0.25 30.96 4.31
N ALA A 399 -0.12 30.88 5.60
CA ALA A 399 0.87 30.92 6.68
C ALA A 399 1.85 29.73 6.67
N MET A 400 1.40 28.56 6.22
CA MET A 400 2.24 27.38 6.04
C MET A 400 3.23 27.58 4.87
N LEU A 401 2.74 28.06 3.72
CA LEU A 401 3.57 28.38 2.56
C LEU A 401 4.56 29.52 2.84
N ASP A 402 4.15 30.55 3.58
CA ASP A 402 5.06 31.61 4.05
C ASP A 402 6.20 31.05 4.91
N HIS A 403 5.91 30.02 5.72
CA HIS A 403 6.93 29.38 6.53
C HIS A 403 7.87 28.51 5.70
N PHE A 404 7.33 27.72 4.75
CA PHE A 404 8.14 27.01 3.76
C PHE A 404 9.08 27.97 3.02
N ASP A 405 8.55 29.08 2.51
CA ASP A 405 9.31 30.11 1.78
C ASP A 405 10.41 30.73 2.66
N ALA A 406 10.10 31.03 3.93
CA ALA A 406 11.08 31.54 4.87
C ALA A 406 12.23 30.55 5.15
N VAL A 407 11.97 29.24 5.12
CA VAL A 407 13.01 28.21 5.24
C VAL A 407 13.86 28.17 3.95
N TYR A 408 13.23 27.99 2.79
CA TYR A 408 13.94 27.85 1.51
C TYR A 408 14.69 29.12 1.09
N ALA A 409 14.19 30.31 1.43
CA ALA A 409 14.86 31.57 1.12
C ALA A 409 16.23 31.71 1.79
N GLN A 410 16.47 31.00 2.91
CA GLN A 410 17.80 30.94 3.54
C GLN A 410 18.83 30.22 2.65
N PHE A 411 18.35 29.36 1.75
CA PHE A 411 19.13 28.56 0.81
C PHE A 411 19.20 29.20 -0.58
N GLY A 412 18.59 30.37 -0.75
CA GLY A 412 18.56 31.09 -2.03
C GLY A 412 17.51 30.60 -3.02
N VAL A 413 16.52 29.82 -2.56
CA VAL A 413 15.37 29.38 -3.35
C VAL A 413 14.09 29.98 -2.80
N THR A 414 13.25 30.55 -3.65
CA THR A 414 11.95 31.11 -3.26
C THR A 414 10.81 30.31 -3.88
N THR A 415 9.64 30.40 -3.27
CA THR A 415 8.42 29.86 -3.88
C THR A 415 8.07 30.67 -5.13
N GLY A 416 7.89 29.98 -6.25
CA GLY A 416 7.45 30.55 -7.52
C GLY A 416 5.93 30.53 -7.63
N GLU A 417 5.42 30.00 -8.74
CA GLU A 417 3.98 29.87 -8.97
C GLU A 417 3.39 28.70 -8.17
N VAL A 418 2.23 28.92 -7.55
CA VAL A 418 1.49 27.89 -6.82
C VAL A 418 0.13 27.71 -7.48
N ARG A 419 -0.14 26.49 -7.95
CA ARG A 419 -1.40 26.08 -8.56
C ARG A 419 -2.16 25.19 -7.59
N TYR A 420 -3.43 25.48 -7.34
CA TYR A 420 -4.27 24.66 -6.48
C TYR A 420 -5.20 23.79 -7.31
N HIS A 421 -5.29 22.52 -6.91
CA HIS A 421 -6.15 21.50 -7.51
C HIS A 421 -6.97 20.85 -6.40
N GLU A 422 -8.22 20.54 -6.67
CA GLU A 422 -9.10 19.84 -5.72
C GLU A 422 -9.36 18.43 -6.26
N ILE A 423 -9.08 17.42 -5.45
CA ILE A 423 -9.48 16.03 -5.72
C ILE A 423 -10.79 15.80 -4.97
N THR A 424 -11.83 15.34 -5.70
CA THR A 424 -13.20 15.17 -5.20
C THR A 424 -13.76 13.80 -5.61
N GLY A 425 -14.90 13.40 -5.05
CA GLY A 425 -15.57 12.15 -5.38
C GLY A 425 -14.83 10.92 -4.86
N ASP A 426 -14.89 9.82 -5.61
CA ASP A 426 -14.40 8.50 -5.19
C ASP A 426 -12.89 8.53 -4.84
N ASP A 427 -12.08 9.28 -5.59
CA ASP A 427 -10.64 9.43 -5.31
C ASP A 427 -10.39 10.15 -3.98
N ALA A 428 -11.18 11.18 -3.67
CA ALA A 428 -11.07 11.86 -2.39
C ALA A 428 -11.51 10.93 -1.24
N ASP A 429 -12.58 10.16 -1.44
CA ASP A 429 -13.06 9.21 -0.44
C ASP A 429 -12.04 8.08 -0.19
N ALA A 430 -11.36 7.61 -1.24
CA ALA A 430 -10.31 6.62 -1.17
C ALA A 430 -9.05 7.13 -0.47
N TYR A 431 -8.57 8.34 -0.83
CA TYR A 431 -7.22 8.79 -0.49
C TYR A 431 -7.13 9.93 0.52
N GLN A 432 -8.25 10.50 1.00
CA GLN A 432 -8.23 11.51 2.07
C GLN A 432 -7.57 10.99 3.37
N ILE A 433 -7.54 9.67 3.58
CA ILE A 433 -6.75 9.04 4.65
C ILE A 433 -5.91 7.94 4.01
N VAL A 434 -4.60 8.17 3.94
CA VAL A 434 -3.64 7.22 3.35
C VAL A 434 -3.31 6.14 4.37
N ARG A 435 -3.45 4.86 4.00
CA ARG A 435 -3.25 3.72 4.91
C ARG A 435 -2.15 2.76 4.45
N THR A 436 -1.82 2.79 3.16
CA THR A 436 -0.83 1.89 2.57
C THR A 436 0.16 2.64 1.69
N GLU A 437 1.33 2.06 1.45
CA GLU A 437 2.30 2.58 0.46
C GLU A 437 1.68 2.64 -0.93
N LEU A 438 0.72 1.77 -1.21
CA LEU A 438 0.00 1.79 -2.45
C LEU A 438 -0.91 3.02 -2.59
N ASP A 439 -1.62 3.40 -1.52
CA ASP A 439 -2.47 4.58 -1.53
C ASP A 439 -1.65 5.83 -1.91
N LEU A 440 -0.39 5.90 -1.46
CA LEU A 440 0.53 6.98 -1.84
C LEU A 440 0.77 6.99 -3.36
N GLN A 441 1.17 5.84 -3.91
CA GLN A 441 1.49 5.69 -5.33
C GLN A 441 0.29 6.01 -6.23
N LYS A 442 -0.89 5.49 -5.89
CA LYS A 442 -2.12 5.80 -6.63
C LYS A 442 -2.50 7.27 -6.51
N LEU A 443 -2.41 7.84 -5.32
CA LEU A 443 -2.72 9.25 -5.12
C LEU A 443 -1.84 10.17 -5.96
N VAL A 444 -0.51 9.99 -5.93
CA VAL A 444 0.38 10.87 -6.70
C VAL A 444 0.25 10.68 -8.21
N SER A 445 -0.23 9.51 -8.65
CA SER A 445 -0.53 9.24 -10.06
C SER A 445 -1.72 10.05 -10.59
N LEU A 446 -2.54 10.65 -9.71
CA LEU A 446 -3.60 11.59 -10.10
C LEU A 446 -3.08 12.97 -10.50
N SER A 447 -1.77 13.23 -10.38
CA SER A 447 -1.19 14.50 -10.84
C SER A 447 -1.30 14.63 -12.36
N THR A 448 -1.54 15.84 -12.85
CA THR A 448 -1.63 16.13 -14.27
C THR A 448 -0.51 17.07 -14.70
N LEU A 449 -0.05 16.95 -15.95
CA LEU A 449 0.83 17.93 -16.55
C LEU A 449 0.14 19.31 -16.57
N PRO A 450 0.70 20.34 -15.92
CA PRO A 450 0.07 21.66 -15.89
C PRO A 450 0.17 22.38 -17.24
N GLU A 451 -0.83 23.20 -17.54
CA GLU A 451 -0.76 24.13 -18.67
C GLU A 451 0.30 25.22 -18.41
N GLY A 452 1.02 25.63 -19.47
CA GLY A 452 2.00 26.71 -19.38
C GLY A 452 3.37 26.41 -20.01
N GLY A 453 3.55 25.22 -20.59
CA GLY A 453 4.77 24.85 -21.30
C GLY A 453 5.87 24.40 -20.34
N TYR A 454 7.14 24.62 -20.73
CA TYR A 454 8.33 24.10 -20.04
C TYR A 454 8.38 24.49 -18.57
N ASP A 455 8.25 25.78 -18.26
CA ASP A 455 8.33 26.27 -16.88
C ASP A 455 7.21 25.72 -15.99
N ALA A 456 6.01 25.52 -16.53
CA ALA A 456 4.90 24.94 -15.77
C ALA A 456 5.14 23.44 -15.52
N ALA A 457 5.64 22.70 -16.52
CA ALA A 457 5.99 21.29 -16.34
C ALA A 457 7.06 21.10 -15.25
N LEU A 458 7.95 22.06 -15.03
CA LEU A 458 8.90 22.07 -13.92
C LEU A 458 8.25 22.53 -12.60
N SER A 459 7.22 21.80 -12.15
CA SER A 459 6.54 22.03 -10.87
C SER A 459 6.53 20.75 -10.03
N ALA A 460 6.76 20.89 -8.72
CA ALA A 460 6.63 19.78 -7.78
C ALA A 460 5.15 19.55 -7.42
N ASN A 461 4.66 18.31 -7.51
CA ASN A 461 3.30 17.99 -7.08
C ASN A 461 3.28 17.68 -5.58
N VAL A 462 2.39 18.37 -4.86
CA VAL A 462 2.24 18.31 -3.41
C VAL A 462 0.81 17.94 -3.07
N PHE A 463 0.60 16.85 -2.34
CA PHE A 463 -0.73 16.35 -1.99
C PHE A 463 -1.02 16.53 -0.50
N PHE A 464 -2.11 17.21 -0.18
CA PHE A 464 -2.63 17.35 1.18
C PHE A 464 -3.77 16.37 1.40
N VAL A 465 -3.54 15.40 2.28
CA VAL A 465 -4.55 14.44 2.73
C VAL A 465 -4.99 14.79 4.15
N ARG A 466 -6.16 14.34 4.59
CA ARG A 466 -6.65 14.59 5.96
C ARG A 466 -5.90 13.85 7.04
N GLY A 467 -5.16 12.80 6.70
CA GLY A 467 -4.46 11.98 7.67
C GLY A 467 -3.68 10.87 7.02
N MET A 468 -2.68 10.38 7.74
CA MET A 468 -1.82 9.29 7.29
C MET A 468 -1.71 8.24 8.40
N GLN A 469 -2.11 7.01 8.08
CA GLN A 469 -2.10 5.85 8.97
C GLN A 469 -1.09 4.82 8.48
N LEU A 470 0.09 5.30 8.08
CA LEU A 470 1.19 4.47 7.63
C LEU A 470 2.03 4.03 8.83
N GLY A 471 2.09 2.72 9.07
CA GLY A 471 2.89 2.10 10.13
C GLY A 471 2.07 1.57 11.30
N GLY A 472 2.32 0.31 11.69
CA GLY A 472 1.67 -0.32 12.84
C GLY A 472 2.33 0.06 14.17
N GLY A 473 1.58 0.74 15.05
CA GLY A 473 1.81 0.81 16.50
C GLY A 473 2.89 1.78 16.99
N GLY A 474 2.69 3.11 16.85
CA GLY A 474 3.39 4.08 17.70
C GLY A 474 3.92 5.38 17.07
N GLY A 475 3.61 5.68 15.80
CA GLY A 475 3.96 6.95 15.16
C GLY A 475 3.76 6.87 13.66
N GLY A 476 2.69 7.47 13.14
CA GLY A 476 2.38 7.48 11.71
C GLY A 476 3.31 8.44 10.95
N ALA A 477 3.62 8.13 9.69
CA ALA A 477 4.27 9.09 8.80
C ALA A 477 3.38 10.33 8.64
N ILE A 478 3.94 11.53 8.76
CA ILE A 478 3.21 12.81 8.61
C ILE A 478 3.45 13.47 7.24
N GLY A 479 4.47 12.99 6.53
CA GLY A 479 4.80 13.29 5.16
C GLY A 479 5.53 12.11 4.53
N VAL A 480 5.42 11.96 3.22
CA VAL A 480 6.21 11.00 2.43
C VAL A 480 6.50 11.56 1.04
N SER A 481 7.77 11.60 0.67
CA SER A 481 8.19 11.83 -0.70
C SER A 481 8.12 10.55 -1.55
N GLN A 482 7.39 10.58 -2.67
CA GLN A 482 7.44 9.52 -3.69
C GLN A 482 8.60 9.75 -4.68
N GLY A 483 9.81 9.95 -4.16
CA GLY A 483 11.00 10.25 -4.96
C GLY A 483 12.21 10.57 -4.11
N LEU A 484 13.39 10.13 -4.54
CA LEU A 484 14.67 10.42 -3.88
C LEU A 484 15.90 10.36 -4.84
N PRO A 485 16.06 11.31 -5.79
CA PRO A 485 15.14 12.39 -6.14
C PRO A 485 13.89 11.89 -6.90
N GLY A 486 12.89 12.75 -7.02
CA GLY A 486 11.73 12.52 -7.87
C GLY A 486 12.03 12.72 -9.36
N ALA A 487 11.16 12.18 -10.23
CA ALA A 487 11.26 12.37 -11.66
C ALA A 487 10.83 13.81 -12.03
N ALA A 488 11.80 14.71 -12.16
CA ALA A 488 11.53 16.12 -12.46
C ALA A 488 10.70 16.27 -13.74
N ALA A 489 9.67 17.11 -13.67
CA ALA A 489 8.69 17.34 -14.73
C ALA A 489 7.92 16.13 -15.24
N LEU A 490 7.99 14.95 -14.61
CA LEU A 490 7.13 13.82 -14.99
C LEU A 490 5.93 13.77 -14.05
N HIS A 491 4.73 13.97 -14.60
CA HIS A 491 3.46 13.97 -13.88
C HIS A 491 2.66 12.71 -14.15
N GLY A 492 1.70 12.43 -13.29
CA GLY A 492 0.78 11.31 -13.43
C GLY A 492 1.32 9.98 -12.95
N THR A 493 2.54 9.91 -12.41
CA THR A 493 3.20 8.64 -12.07
C THR A 493 3.13 8.28 -10.58
N PRO A 494 3.29 7.00 -10.21
CA PRO A 494 3.55 6.55 -8.84
C PRO A 494 4.72 7.23 -8.12
N SER A 495 5.62 7.91 -8.84
CA SER A 495 6.77 8.65 -8.29
C SER A 495 6.66 10.17 -8.50
N SER A 496 5.47 10.70 -8.80
CA SER A 496 5.31 12.09 -9.26
C SER A 496 5.00 13.10 -8.16
N GLY A 497 5.20 12.81 -6.87
CA GLY A 497 4.88 13.82 -5.87
C GLY A 497 5.27 13.53 -4.43
N VAL A 498 4.93 14.49 -3.58
CA VAL A 498 5.09 14.42 -2.12
C VAL A 498 3.71 14.50 -1.47
N ILE A 499 3.47 13.71 -0.41
CA ILE A 499 2.19 13.63 0.29
C ILE A 499 2.36 14.09 1.73
N PHE A 500 1.40 14.83 2.27
CA PHE A 500 1.41 15.32 3.65
C PHE A 500 0.04 15.26 4.29
N THR A 501 0.04 15.09 5.62
CA THR A 501 -1.17 15.28 6.41
C THR A 501 -1.49 16.76 6.64
N SER A 502 -2.76 17.12 6.47
CA SER A 502 -3.30 18.43 6.83
C SER A 502 -3.76 18.50 8.29
N GLU A 503 -3.56 17.44 9.09
CA GLU A 503 -4.04 17.34 10.48
C GLU A 503 -3.60 18.50 11.37
N TYR A 504 -2.41 19.06 11.12
CA TYR A 504 -1.85 20.13 11.94
C TYR A 504 -2.23 21.53 11.42
N LEU A 505 -2.82 21.64 10.24
CA LEU A 505 -3.13 22.93 9.62
C LEU A 505 -4.18 23.68 10.45
N GLY A 506 -3.86 24.91 10.84
CA GLY A 506 -4.68 25.78 11.67
C GLY A 506 -4.74 25.39 13.16
N MET A 507 -3.96 24.39 13.57
CA MET A 507 -3.93 23.92 14.95
C MET A 507 -2.80 24.53 15.78
N GLN A 508 -2.97 24.48 17.11
CA GLN A 508 -1.88 24.60 18.07
C GLN A 508 -1.86 23.34 18.93
N PHE A 509 -0.68 22.77 19.13
CA PHE A 509 -0.50 21.57 19.94
C PHE A 509 0.72 21.70 20.85
N GLN A 510 0.82 20.81 21.83
CA GLN A 510 1.95 20.78 22.76
C GLN A 510 3.07 19.96 22.14
N GLY A 511 4.22 20.60 21.88
CA GLY A 511 5.45 19.93 21.50
C GLY A 511 6.20 19.40 22.71
N GLU A 512 7.43 18.96 22.48
CA GLU A 512 8.30 18.52 23.57
C GLU A 512 8.45 19.59 24.66
N GLN A 513 8.52 19.13 25.90
CA GLN A 513 8.69 19.97 27.09
C GLN A 513 7.53 20.97 27.35
N GLY A 514 6.36 20.76 26.73
CA GLY A 514 5.17 21.60 26.93
C GLY A 514 5.24 22.96 26.24
N SER A 515 6.04 23.05 25.17
CA SER A 515 6.06 24.20 24.28
C SER A 515 4.80 24.19 23.38
N VAL A 516 4.20 25.36 23.14
CA VAL A 516 3.10 25.46 22.17
C VAL A 516 3.70 25.53 20.78
N VAL A 517 3.35 24.58 19.93
CA VAL A 517 3.77 24.48 18.53
C VAL A 517 2.66 25.02 17.63
N ASN A 518 3.03 25.90 16.71
CA ASN A 518 2.13 26.38 15.65
C ASN A 518 2.08 25.33 14.54
N GLY A 519 0.89 24.76 14.29
CA GLY A 519 0.72 23.70 13.31
C GLY A 519 0.94 24.12 11.87
N ASN A 520 0.75 25.40 11.53
CA ASN A 520 1.06 25.92 10.19
C ASN A 520 2.59 25.91 9.94
N GLU A 521 3.36 26.37 10.94
CA GLU A 521 4.83 26.37 10.87
C GLU A 521 5.38 24.94 10.85
N PHE A 522 4.84 24.07 11.70
CA PHE A 522 5.20 22.65 11.72
C PHE A 522 4.94 21.98 10.36
N THR A 523 3.75 22.18 9.78
CA THR A 523 3.42 21.64 8.45
C THR A 523 4.34 22.20 7.36
N GLY A 524 4.72 23.49 7.45
CA GLY A 524 5.64 24.12 6.49
C GLY A 524 7.04 23.51 6.53
N ILE A 525 7.54 23.14 7.72
CA ILE A 525 8.83 22.43 7.86
C ILE A 525 8.74 20.99 7.35
N VAL A 526 7.65 20.28 7.62
CA VAL A 526 7.45 18.93 7.07
C VAL A 526 7.42 19.01 5.54
N MET A 527 6.72 19.99 4.97
CA MET A 527 6.75 20.26 3.54
C MET A 527 8.17 20.52 3.03
N ALA A 528 8.92 21.37 3.72
CA ALA A 528 10.31 21.67 3.38
C ALA A 528 11.19 20.41 3.37
N HIS A 529 10.99 19.50 4.31
CA HIS A 529 11.70 18.23 4.43
C HIS A 529 11.41 17.28 3.27
N GLU A 530 10.15 16.95 3.01
CA GLU A 530 9.83 15.97 1.94
C GLU A 530 10.06 16.55 0.55
N VAL A 531 9.87 17.85 0.34
CA VAL A 531 10.31 18.50 -0.92
C VAL A 531 11.84 18.41 -1.04
N GLY A 532 12.58 18.51 0.07
CA GLY A 532 14.02 18.27 0.09
C GLY A 532 14.39 16.86 -0.39
N HIS A 533 13.66 15.84 0.05
CA HIS A 533 13.79 14.47 -0.48
C HIS A 533 13.51 14.39 -1.98
N TYR A 534 12.41 14.98 -2.42
CA TYR A 534 12.04 14.98 -3.83
C TYR A 534 13.08 15.71 -4.71
N LEU A 535 13.79 16.69 -4.15
CA LEU A 535 14.90 17.40 -4.79
C LEU A 535 16.25 16.66 -4.71
N GLY A 536 16.32 15.53 -3.99
CA GLY A 536 17.49 14.64 -3.96
C GLY A 536 18.32 14.71 -2.68
N LEU A 537 17.82 15.33 -1.61
CA LEU A 537 18.45 15.31 -0.30
C LEU A 537 18.06 14.03 0.46
N PHE A 538 19.01 13.45 1.18
CA PHE A 538 18.81 12.27 2.01
C PHE A 538 18.78 12.66 3.48
N HIS A 539 18.31 11.76 4.36
CA HIS A 539 18.48 11.99 5.78
C HIS A 539 19.97 12.12 6.14
N THR A 540 20.33 13.17 6.87
CA THR A 540 21.74 13.42 7.25
C THR A 540 22.32 12.24 8.03
N SER A 541 21.55 11.78 9.03
CA SER A 541 21.79 10.56 9.77
C SER A 541 20.50 9.77 9.78
N GLU A 542 20.51 8.54 9.29
CA GLU A 542 19.35 7.66 9.41
C GLU A 542 19.05 7.33 10.87
N GLN A 543 17.81 6.93 11.16
CA GLN A 543 17.40 6.54 12.51
C GLN A 543 18.40 5.55 13.13
N TYR A 544 18.77 5.79 14.39
CA TYR A 544 19.79 5.03 15.11
C TYR A 544 21.22 5.08 14.53
N GLY A 545 21.52 6.04 13.65
CA GLY A 545 22.86 6.28 13.09
C GLY A 545 23.36 5.18 12.15
N GLN A 546 22.44 4.47 11.49
CA GLN A 546 22.72 3.29 10.65
C GLN A 546 23.08 3.63 9.19
N GLY A 547 23.02 4.91 8.81
CA GLY A 547 23.30 5.42 7.47
C GLY A 547 23.52 6.92 7.50
N PHE A 548 24.21 7.44 6.48
CA PHE A 548 24.48 8.87 6.34
C PHE A 548 24.25 9.29 4.88
N ASP A 549 23.85 10.55 4.69
CA ASP A 549 23.70 11.11 3.37
C ASP A 549 25.04 11.16 2.58
N PRO A 550 24.98 11.26 1.24
CA PRO A 550 26.19 11.30 0.40
C PRO A 550 26.93 12.65 0.47
N VAL A 551 26.40 13.65 1.17
CA VAL A 551 26.99 14.98 1.32
C VAL A 551 28.12 14.93 2.37
N LEU A 552 29.24 15.61 2.12
CA LEU A 552 30.46 15.47 2.95
C LEU A 552 30.52 16.46 4.12
N ASP A 553 29.88 17.62 4.00
CA ASP A 553 29.89 18.67 5.02
C ASP A 553 28.71 18.60 5.99
N THR A 554 27.84 17.59 5.85
CA THR A 554 26.78 17.26 6.80
C THR A 554 27.37 16.62 8.07
N PRO A 555 27.08 17.17 9.26
CA PRO A 555 27.42 16.52 10.52
C PRO A 555 26.72 15.16 10.62
N ARG A 556 27.35 14.21 11.32
CA ARG A 556 26.88 12.82 11.42
C ARG A 556 26.64 12.40 12.86
N CYS A 557 25.47 11.85 13.13
CA CYS A 557 25.12 11.23 14.40
C CYS A 557 25.67 9.79 14.48
N THR A 558 26.96 9.68 14.79
CA THR A 558 27.69 8.40 14.74
C THR A 558 27.49 7.49 15.96
N ARG A 559 26.87 7.99 17.04
CA ARG A 559 26.59 7.18 18.23
C ARG A 559 25.09 7.00 18.39
N PRO A 560 24.58 5.75 18.34
CA PRO A 560 23.16 5.49 18.54
C PRO A 560 22.63 6.01 19.88
N SER A 561 23.47 6.08 20.92
CA SER A 561 23.12 6.64 22.24
C SER A 561 22.89 8.15 22.25
N ASP A 562 23.42 8.86 21.25
CA ASP A 562 23.27 10.31 21.14
C ASP A 562 21.97 10.65 20.38
N PHE A 563 21.34 9.67 19.72
CA PHE A 563 20.10 9.87 18.97
C PHE A 563 18.86 9.87 19.89
N PRO A 564 17.90 10.80 19.69
CA PRO A 564 17.97 11.94 18.75
C PRO A 564 18.63 13.18 19.35
N ASP A 565 18.50 13.40 20.66
CA ASP A 565 18.67 14.71 21.32
C ASP A 565 20.07 15.32 21.26
N ASN A 566 21.11 14.51 21.10
CA ASN A 566 22.52 14.94 21.13
C ASN A 566 23.21 14.81 19.77
N CYS A 567 22.45 14.60 18.70
CA CYS A 567 22.97 14.56 17.34
C CYS A 567 23.44 15.96 16.89
N PRO A 568 24.64 16.09 16.29
CA PRO A 568 25.17 17.38 15.83
C PRO A 568 24.40 17.96 14.64
N ASP A 569 23.62 17.14 13.95
CA ASP A 569 22.78 17.44 12.80
C ASP A 569 21.30 17.60 13.17
N ILE A 570 20.94 17.67 14.46
CA ILE A 570 19.53 17.76 14.92
C ILE A 570 18.77 18.96 14.32
N ASN A 571 19.43 20.09 14.07
CA ASN A 571 18.79 21.26 13.47
C ASN A 571 18.77 21.23 11.93
N ASN A 572 19.35 20.20 11.31
CA ASN A 572 19.33 20.08 9.87
C ASN A 572 17.91 19.78 9.40
N LEU A 573 17.48 20.46 8.33
CA LEU A 573 16.16 20.24 7.72
C LEU A 573 15.93 18.77 7.38
N MET A 574 16.97 18.04 6.97
CA MET A 574 16.88 16.63 6.59
C MET A 574 17.16 15.66 7.75
N PHE A 575 17.08 16.10 9.00
CA PHE A 575 17.12 15.17 10.12
C PHE A 575 15.84 14.30 10.15
N PRO A 576 15.90 12.97 10.36
CA PRO A 576 14.79 12.04 10.09
C PRO A 576 13.60 12.10 11.06
N LEU A 577 13.61 13.07 11.99
CA LEU A 577 12.50 13.31 12.91
C LEU A 577 11.95 14.71 12.64
N ALA A 578 10.63 14.87 12.75
CA ALA A 578 10.01 16.17 12.58
C ALA A 578 10.30 17.09 13.77
N GLY A 579 10.77 18.31 13.50
CA GLY A 579 11.04 19.29 14.54
C GLY A 579 11.00 20.71 13.99
N ILE A 580 10.33 21.63 14.71
CA ILE A 580 10.15 23.02 14.25
C ILE A 580 11.47 23.82 14.18
N SER A 581 12.55 23.31 14.76
CA SER A 581 13.89 23.90 14.67
C SER A 581 14.73 23.34 13.51
N HIS A 582 14.23 22.33 12.78
CA HIS A 582 14.96 21.65 11.72
C HIS A 582 14.93 22.49 10.44
N THR A 583 15.76 23.51 10.39
CA THR A 583 15.67 24.61 9.39
C THR A 583 17.01 24.91 8.73
N GLU A 584 18.05 24.12 8.97
CA GLU A 584 19.39 24.35 8.47
C GLU A 584 19.74 23.38 7.32
N LEU A 585 20.40 23.88 6.27
CA LEU A 585 21.10 23.06 5.28
C LEU A 585 22.57 23.47 5.21
N THR A 586 23.43 22.50 4.92
CA THR A 586 24.85 22.72 4.66
C THR A 586 25.07 23.24 3.23
N PRO A 587 26.20 23.92 2.94
CA PRO A 587 26.54 24.31 1.57
C PRO A 587 26.48 23.17 0.55
N GLY A 588 26.89 21.95 0.92
CA GLY A 588 26.78 20.78 0.05
C GLY A 588 25.33 20.37 -0.25
N GLN A 589 24.43 20.44 0.74
CA GLN A 589 23.00 20.18 0.52
C GLN A 589 22.35 21.29 -0.34
N ILE A 590 22.71 22.55 -0.12
CA ILE A 590 22.23 23.68 -0.94
C ILE A 590 22.65 23.48 -2.41
N PHE A 591 23.86 23.01 -2.66
CA PHE A 591 24.31 22.69 -4.03
C PHE A 591 23.41 21.63 -4.70
N THR A 592 23.11 20.52 -4.02
CA THR A 592 22.23 19.47 -4.57
C THR A 592 20.84 20.01 -4.85
N LEU A 593 20.31 20.81 -3.93
CA LEU A 593 19.00 21.44 -4.06
C LEU A 593 18.94 22.34 -5.31
N GLN A 594 19.91 23.24 -5.48
CA GLN A 594 19.96 24.20 -6.61
C GLN A 594 20.38 23.58 -7.94
N ALA A 595 20.94 22.37 -7.94
CA ALA A 595 21.31 21.66 -9.17
C ALA A 595 20.12 20.93 -9.80
N ASN A 596 19.03 20.70 -9.04
CA ASN A 596 17.87 19.96 -9.50
C ASN A 596 17.01 20.81 -10.46
N PRO A 597 16.56 20.29 -11.62
CA PRO A 597 15.74 21.05 -12.57
C PRO A 597 14.39 21.57 -12.02
N LEU A 598 13.87 20.97 -10.93
CA LEU A 598 12.67 21.49 -10.26
C LEU A 598 12.94 22.81 -9.51
N THR A 599 14.21 23.13 -9.22
CA THR A 599 14.61 24.48 -8.82
C THR A 599 15.05 25.24 -10.07
N LYS A 600 14.14 26.02 -10.62
CA LYS A 600 14.30 26.75 -11.88
C LYS A 600 15.22 27.94 -11.73
N ASP A 601 15.93 28.28 -12.80
CA ASP A 601 16.89 29.37 -12.89
C ASP A 601 16.33 30.75 -13.32
#